data_AF-A0A352B1U4-F1
#
_entry.id   AF-A0A352B1U4-F1
#
_cell.length_a   1.000
_cell.length_b   1.000
_cell.length_c   1.000
_cell.angle_alpha   90.00
_cell.angle_beta   90.00
_cell.angle_gamma   90.00
#
_symmetry.space_group_name_H-M   'P 1'
#
loop_
_entity.id
_entity.type
_entity.pdbx_description
1 polymer ?
#
loop_
_entity_poly.entity_id
_entity_poly.type
_entity_poly.pdbx_seq_one_letter_code
_entity_poly.pdbx_strand_id
1 'polypeptide(L)' 'MDTNQIDPTENFFAIIPAGGVGSRLWPLSRASAPKFLHDLTGSGQTLLQDT' A
#
# COMPACT_ATOMS: atom_id res chain seq x y z
N MET A 1 -3.10 34.70 23.38
CA MET A 1 -1.98 34.34 22.49
C MET A 1 -2.33 33.00 21.90
N ASP A 2 -3.12 32.99 20.83
CA ASP A 2 -3.45 31.76 20.11
C ASP A 2 -2.28 31.45 19.19
N THR A 3 -1.56 30.38 19.50
CA THR A 3 -0.62 29.81 18.55
C THR A 3 -1.44 29.19 17.43
N ASN A 4 -1.45 29.84 16.26
CA ASN A 4 -1.93 29.26 15.01
C ASN A 4 -1.24 27.91 14.82
N GLN A 5 -1.94 26.83 15.16
CA GLN A 5 -1.41 25.48 15.05
C GLN A 5 -1.69 25.02 13.62
N ILE A 6 -0.65 25.07 12.79
CA ILE A 6 -0.71 24.55 11.42
C ILE A 6 -0.89 23.03 11.53
N ASP A 7 -1.97 22.51 10.94
CA ASP A 7 -2.17 21.06 10.83
C ASP A 7 -1.12 20.52 9.84
N PRO A 8 -0.20 19.65 10.28
CA PRO A 8 0.86 19.13 9.39
C PRO A 8 0.30 18.32 8.20
N THR A 9 -0.99 17.97 8.22
CA THR A 9 -1.65 17.21 7.15
C THR A 9 -2.40 18.09 6.14
N GLU A 10 -2.50 19.40 6.38
CA GLU A 10 -3.34 20.33 5.60
C GLU A 10 -3.04 20.31 4.08
N ASN A 11 -1.82 19.90 3.68
CA ASN A 11 -1.44 19.69 2.28
C ASN A 11 -0.57 18.44 2.08
N PHE A 12 -0.77 17.41 2.90
CA PHE A 12 0.01 16.18 2.81
C PHE A 12 -0.65 15.15 1.90
N PHE A 13 0.07 14.73 0.85
CA PHE A 13 -0.38 13.69 -0.07
C PHE A 13 0.58 12.50 -0.01
N ALA A 14 0.07 11.35 0.46
CA ALA A 14 0.78 10.10 0.37
C ALA A 14 0.51 9.41 -0.97
N ILE A 15 1.57 8.91 -1.61
CA ILE A 15 1.47 8.12 -2.83
C ILE A 15 2.17 6.80 -2.57
N ILE A 16 1.44 5.69 -2.73
CA ILE A 16 1.99 4.34 -2.59
C ILE A 16 2.05 3.70 -3.99
N PRO A 17 3.22 3.56 -4.61
CA PRO A 17 3.35 2.91 -5.91
C PRO A 17 3.14 1.40 -5.78
N ALA A 18 1.95 0.92 -6.13
CA ALA A 18 1.59 -0.50 -6.10
C ALA A 18 1.73 -1.12 -7.50
N GLY A 19 2.95 -1.49 -7.88
CA GLY A 19 3.26 -2.00 -9.22
C GLY A 19 4.25 -3.17 -9.25
N GLY A 20 4.55 -3.60 -10.48
CA GLY A 20 5.51 -4.67 -10.78
C GLY A 20 4.84 -5.98 -11.21
N VAL A 21 5.55 -6.73 -12.06
CA VAL A 21 5.03 -7.92 -12.76
C VAL A 21 4.69 -9.12 -11.86
N GLY A 22 5.30 -9.21 -10.67
CA GLY A 22 5.03 -10.31 -9.73
C GLY A 22 5.57 -11.68 -10.15
N SER A 23 6.56 -11.76 -11.05
CA SER A 23 7.06 -13.04 -11.62
C SER A 23 7.53 -14.06 -10.59
N ARG A 24 8.08 -13.62 -9.45
CA ARG A 24 8.53 -14.50 -8.35
C ARG A 24 7.37 -15.18 -7.61
N LEU A 25 6.16 -14.64 -7.75
CA LEU A 25 4.94 -15.16 -7.16
C LEU A 25 4.06 -15.84 -8.22
N TRP A 26 4.56 -16.12 -9.41
CA TRP A 26 3.79 -16.93 -10.35
C TRP A 26 3.63 -18.36 -9.80
N PRO A 27 2.44 -18.99 -9.88
CA PRO A 27 1.23 -18.57 -10.59
C PRO A 27 0.25 -17.72 -9.78
N LEU A 28 0.55 -17.48 -8.49
CA LEU A 28 -0.31 -16.74 -7.56
C LEU A 28 -0.55 -15.29 -8.01
N SER A 29 0.49 -14.57 -8.41
CA SER A 29 0.36 -13.21 -8.98
C SER A 29 0.05 -13.28 -10.47
N ARG A 30 -1.05 -12.64 -10.86
CA ARG A 30 -1.48 -12.47 -12.26
C ARG A 30 -1.98 -11.05 -12.50
N ALA A 31 -2.19 -10.67 -13.76
CA ALA A 31 -2.76 -9.37 -14.10
C ALA A 31 -4.13 -9.13 -13.41
N SER A 32 -4.95 -10.17 -13.25
CA SER A 32 -6.25 -10.11 -12.57
C SER A 32 -6.14 -10.14 -11.03
N ALA A 33 -4.98 -10.49 -10.47
CA ALA A 33 -4.74 -10.63 -9.04
C ALA A 33 -3.27 -10.28 -8.73
N PRO A 34 -2.91 -8.98 -8.75
CA PRO A 34 -1.53 -8.52 -8.60
C PRO A 34 -1.01 -8.71 -7.17
N LYS A 35 0.31 -8.90 -7.03
CA LYS A 35 0.99 -9.25 -5.78
C LYS A 35 0.59 -8.44 -4.53
N PHE A 36 0.33 -7.14 -4.67
CA PHE A 36 0.08 -6.24 -3.55
C PHE A 36 -1.33 -6.40 -2.96
N LEU A 37 -2.22 -7.11 -3.65
CA LEU A 37 -3.56 -7.46 -3.16
C LEU A 37 -3.64 -8.85 -2.52
N HIS A 38 -2.50 -9.53 -2.35
CA HIS A 38 -2.45 -10.83 -1.68
C HIS A 38 -1.97 -10.66 -0.23
N ASP A 39 -2.54 -11.44 0.67
CA ASP A 39 -1.97 -11.73 1.97
C ASP A 39 -0.98 -12.90 1.79
N LEU A 40 0.31 -12.59 1.84
CA LEU A 40 1.39 -13.58 1.68
C LEU A 40 1.96 -14.06 3.02
N THR A 41 1.57 -13.43 4.12
CA THR A 41 2.11 -13.70 5.46
C THR A 41 1.11 -14.47 6.33
N GLY A 42 -0.16 -14.54 5.90
CA GLY A 42 -1.26 -15.10 6.67
C GLY A 42 -1.75 -14.18 7.79
N SER A 43 -1.43 -12.88 7.72
CA SER A 43 -1.79 -11.88 8.73
C SER A 43 -3.27 -11.48 8.69
N GLY A 44 -3.99 -11.85 7.62
CA GLY A 44 -5.31 -11.35 7.29
C GLY A 44 -5.30 -9.99 6.60
N GLN A 45 -4.12 -9.46 6.27
CA GLN A 45 -3.95 -8.20 5.54
C GLN A 45 -3.18 -8.41 4.24
N THR A 46 -3.58 -7.68 3.21
CA THR A 46 -2.83 -7.64 1.95
C THR A 46 -1.54 -6.83 2.14
N LEU A 47 -0.53 -7.08 1.29
CA LEU A 47 0.71 -6.29 1.35
C LEU A 47 0.48 -4.78 1.24
N LEU A 48 -0.55 -4.35 0.48
CA LEU A 48 -0.88 -2.93 0.34
C LEU A 48 -1.46 -2.34 1.63
N GLN A 49 -2.17 -3.13 2.44
CA GLN A 49 -2.69 -2.70 3.74
C GLN A 49 -1.62 -2.69 4.82
N ASP A 50 -0.69 -3.64 4.75
CA ASP A 50 0.48 -3.72 5.64
C ASP A 50 1.54 -2.61 5.36
N THR A 51 1.37 -1.77 4.32
CA THR A 51 2.30 -0.69 3.90
C THR A 51 1.79 0.69 4.31
#